data_AF-M6RA21-F1
#
_entry.id   AF-M6RA21-F1
#
_cell.length_a   1.000
_cell.length_b   1.000
_cell.length_c   1.000
_cell.angle_alpha   90.00
_cell.angle_beta   90.00
_cell.angle_gamma   90.00
#
_symmetry.space_group_name_H-M   'P 1'
#
loop_
_entity.id
_entity.type
_entity.pdbx_description
1 polymer ?
#
loop_
_entity_poly.entity_id
_entity_poly.type
_entity_poly.pdbx_seq_one_letter_code
_entity_poly.pdbx_strand_id
1 'polypeptide(L)' 'MFAVNEEFALGVTDVLARRFRILFVDLSLAQKMVAPVAMVLSKQLKWKDKTKKAEESAAMELIESLRKSYR' A
#
# COMPACT_ATOMS: atom_id res chain seq x y z
N MET A 1 -6.41 2.04 -14.96
CA MET A 1 -6.66 1.28 -13.71
C MET A 1 -7.41 2.19 -12.77
N PHE A 2 -8.64 1.86 -12.34
CA PHE A 2 -9.57 2.86 -11.76
C PHE A 2 -8.97 3.69 -10.62
N ALA A 3 -8.44 3.03 -9.58
CA ALA A 3 -7.87 3.72 -8.42
C ALA A 3 -6.72 4.69 -8.74
N VAL A 4 -5.90 4.38 -9.76
CA VAL A 4 -4.80 5.25 -10.19
C VAL A 4 -5.30 6.40 -11.05
N ASN A 5 -6.18 6.10 -12.01
CA ASN A 5 -6.62 7.04 -13.03
C ASN A 5 -7.67 8.03 -12.51
N GLU A 6 -8.67 7.53 -11.78
CA GLU A 6 -9.88 8.28 -11.41
C GLU A 6 -9.89 8.68 -9.92
N GLU A 7 -9.22 7.91 -9.05
CA GLU A 7 -9.21 8.14 -7.59
C GLU A 7 -7.89 8.72 -7.07
N PHE A 8 -6.93 9.02 -7.94
CA PHE A 8 -5.62 9.60 -7.59
C PHE A 8 -4.87 8.79 -6.51
N ALA A 9 -4.87 7.46 -6.61
CA ALA A 9 -4.05 6.59 -5.75
C ALA A 9 -2.60 6.60 -6.23
N LEU A 10 -1.76 7.39 -5.54
CA LEU A 10 -0.35 7.62 -5.87
C LEU A 10 0.63 6.90 -4.95
N GLY A 11 0.15 6.03 -4.07
CA GLY A 11 0.97 5.24 -3.15
C GLY A 11 0.28 3.96 -2.70
N VAL A 12 1.04 3.02 -2.12
CA VAL A 12 0.53 1.73 -1.63
C VAL A 12 -0.49 1.94 -0.50
N THR A 13 -0.22 2.89 0.38
CA THR A 13 -1.12 3.31 1.47
C THR A 13 -2.43 3.92 0.97
N ASP A 14 -2.45 4.57 -0.20
CA ASP A 14 -3.72 5.04 -0.77
C ASP A 14 -4.67 3.88 -1.05
N VAL A 15 -4.15 2.82 -1.69
CA VAL A 15 -4.92 1.63 -2.00
C VAL A 15 -5.35 0.91 -0.72
N LEU A 16 -4.39 0.57 0.16
CA LEU A 16 -4.64 -0.26 1.34
C LEU A 16 -5.42 0.46 2.45
N ALA A 17 -5.20 1.76 2.66
CA ALA A 17 -5.82 2.53 3.73
C ALA A 17 -7.03 3.35 3.25
N ARG A 18 -6.94 4.01 2.08
CA ARG A 18 -7.94 5.01 1.63
C ARG A 18 -9.03 4.45 0.71
N ARG A 19 -8.77 3.38 -0.07
CA ARG A 19 -9.70 2.84 -1.09
C ARG A 19 -10.33 1.51 -0.65
N PHE A 20 -9.51 0.52 -0.28
CA PHE A 20 -9.98 -0.78 0.20
C PHE A 20 -10.10 -0.86 1.73
N ARG A 21 -9.45 0.06 2.47
CA ARG A 21 -9.42 0.13 3.95
C ARG A 21 -8.94 -1.15 4.66
N ILE A 22 -8.43 -2.14 3.93
CA ILE A 22 -8.00 -3.44 4.46
C ILE A 22 -6.92 -3.30 5.55
N LEU A 23 -6.12 -2.23 5.49
CA LEU A 23 -5.15 -1.86 6.51
C LEU A 23 -5.74 -1.77 7.93
N PHE A 24 -7.03 -1.44 8.06
CA PHE A 24 -7.72 -1.27 9.34
C PHE A 24 -8.65 -2.44 9.69
N VAL A 25 -8.81 -3.41 8.79
CA VAL A 25 -9.73 -4.56 8.96
C VAL A 25 -8.95 -5.87 9.16
N ASP A 26 -7.88 -6.09 8.40
CA ASP A 26 -7.00 -7.24 8.55
C ASP A 26 -5.56 -6.85 8.22
N LEU A 27 -4.76 -6.60 9.26
CA LEU A 27 -3.33 -6.27 9.16
C LEU A 27 -2.50 -7.41 8.52
N SER A 28 -2.93 -8.67 8.64
CA SER A 28 -2.23 -9.83 8.08
C SER A 28 -2.49 -9.96 6.58
N LEU A 29 -3.70 -9.67 6.13
CA LEU A 29 -4.02 -9.58 4.70
C LEU A 29 -3.41 -8.32 4.08
N ALA A 30 -3.50 -7.16 4.74
CA ALA A 30 -2.85 -5.93 4.29
C ALA A 30 -1.35 -6.14 4.05
N GLN A 31 -0.64 -6.81 4.97
CA GLN A 31 0.78 -7.16 4.83
C GLN A 31 1.06 -8.00 3.58
N LYS A 32 0.22 -8.99 3.27
CA LYS A 32 0.33 -9.83 2.05
C LYS A 32 0.06 -9.03 0.77
N MET A 33 -0.75 -7.97 0.84
CA MET A 33 -1.12 -7.15 -0.32
C MET A 33 -0.11 -6.06 -0.66
N VAL A 34 0.83 -5.70 0.23
CA VAL A 34 1.83 -4.63 0.00
C VAL A 34 2.59 -4.84 -1.32
N ALA A 35 3.28 -5.98 -1.49
CA ALA A 35 4.13 -6.20 -2.67
C ALA A 35 3.34 -6.36 -3.99
N PRO A 36 2.20 -7.08 -4.05
CA PRO A 36 1.31 -7.07 -5.22
C PRO A 36 0.85 -5.65 -5.60
N VAL A 37 0.36 -4.86 -4.64
CA VAL A 37 -0.10 -3.48 -4.90
C VAL A 37 1.06 -2.60 -5.36
N ALA A 38 2.22 -2.67 -4.72
CA ALA A 38 3.41 -1.92 -5.11
C ALA A 38 3.89 -2.26 -6.53
N MET A 39 3.86 -3.54 -6.93
CA MET A 39 4.18 -3.96 -8.30
C MET A 39 3.18 -3.39 -9.31
N VAL A 40 1.89 -3.43 -8.99
CA VAL A 40 0.79 -2.96 -9.83
C VAL A 40 0.86 -1.44 -10.02
N LEU A 41 1.06 -0.67 -8.93
CA LEU A 41 1.26 0.78 -8.95
C LEU A 41 2.55 1.17 -9.69
N SER A 42 3.66 0.49 -9.41
CA SER A 42 4.96 0.75 -10.06
C SER A 42 4.89 0.68 -11.58
N LYS A 43 4.12 -0.28 -12.12
CA LYS A 43 3.90 -0.41 -13.57
C LYS A 43 3.05 0.72 -14.16
N GLN A 44 2.00 1.18 -13.47
CA GLN A 44 1.14 2.27 -13.97
C GLN A 44 1.81 3.64 -13.86
N LEU A 45 2.39 3.93 -12.69
CA LEU A 45 2.99 5.22 -12.33
C LEU A 45 4.46 5.33 -12.78
N LYS A 46 4.97 4.31 -13.50
CA LYS A 46 6.34 4.25 -14.04
C LYS A 46 7.42 4.48 -12.97
N TRP A 47 7.21 3.95 -11.78
CA TRP A 47 8.14 4.10 -10.66
C TRP A 47 9.48 3.42 -10.92
N LYS A 48 10.56 4.06 -10.47
CA LYS A 48 11.87 3.41 -10.34
C LYS A 48 11.85 2.41 -9.17
N ASP A 49 12.71 1.40 -9.23
CA ASP A 49 12.80 0.35 -8.22
C ASP A 49 13.04 0.89 -6.79
N LYS A 50 13.77 2.01 -6.67
CA LYS A 50 13.95 2.76 -5.40
C LYS A 50 12.62 3.25 -4.82
N THR A 51 11.73 3.80 -5.65
CA THR A 51 10.41 4.30 -5.22
C THR A 51 9.52 3.14 -4.80
N LYS A 52 9.48 2.06 -5.58
CA LYS A 52 8.74 0.84 -5.24
C LYS A 52 9.16 0.30 -3.87
N LYS A 53 10.46 0.18 -3.61
CA LYS A 53 10.99 -0.29 -2.32
C LYS A 53 10.68 0.65 -1.16
N ALA A 54 10.73 1.98 -1.38
CA ALA A 54 10.36 2.96 -0.36
C ALA A 54 8.88 2.86 0.02
N GLU A 55 8.00 2.71 -0.96
CA GLU A 55 6.55 2.48 -0.76
C GLU A 55 6.25 1.16 -0.04
N GLU A 56 6.96 0.08 -0.40
CA GLU A 56 6.86 -1.22 0.30
C GLU A 56 7.30 -1.10 1.76
N SER A 57 8.46 -0.48 2.05
CA SER A 57 8.93 -0.25 3.42
C SER A 57 7.97 0.61 4.24
N ALA A 58 7.54 1.75 3.72
CA ALA A 58 6.64 2.67 4.44
C ALA A 58 5.29 2.02 4.78
N ALA A 59 4.73 1.22 3.86
CA ALA A 59 3.51 0.46 4.12
C ALA A 59 3.72 -0.61 5.21
N MET A 60 4.85 -1.32 5.20
CA MET A 60 5.19 -2.33 6.21
C MET A 60 5.43 -1.72 7.60
N GLU A 61 6.14 -0.58 7.68
CA GLU A 61 6.35 0.18 8.91
C GLU A 61 5.03 0.65 9.53
N LEU A 62 4.10 1.13 8.70
CA LEU A 62 2.76 1.53 9.15
C LEU A 62 1.94 0.34 9.67
N ILE A 63 1.98 -0.81 8.99
CA ILE A 63 1.30 -2.03 9.45
C ILE A 63 1.82 -2.48 10.82
N GLU A 64 3.14 -2.47 11.02
CA GLU A 64 3.73 -2.87 12.29
C GLU A 64 3.49 -1.84 13.41
N SER A 65 3.41 -0.54 13.07
CA SER A 65 2.97 0.50 14.00
C SER A 65 1.54 0.27 14.46
N LEU A 66 0.59 0.07 13.54
CA LEU A 66 -0.82 -0.22 13.86
C LEU A 66 -0.98 -1.52 14.68
N ARG A 67 -0.20 -2.56 14.36
CA ARG A 67 -0.18 -3.82 15.12
C ARG A 67 0.20 -3.64 16.58
N LYS A 68 1.05 -2.65 16.89
CA LYS A 68 1.42 -2.29 18.27
C LYS A 68 0.36 -1.43 18.94
N SER A 69 -0.35 -0.58 18.20
CA SER A 69 -1.43 0.27 18.72
C SER A 69 -2.76 -0.46 18.98
N TYR A 70 -2.96 -1.63 18.39
CA TYR A 70 -4.17 -2.47 18.61
C TYR A 70 -3.97 -3.55 19.70
N ARG A 71 -2.89 -3.47 20.48
CA ARG A 71 -2.56 -4.33 21.61
C ARG A 71 -2.54 -3.52 22.91
#